data_AF-A0A412D4F5-F1
#
_entry.id   AF-A0A412D4F5-F1
#
_cell.length_a   1.000
_cell.length_b   1.000
_cell.length_c   1.000
_cell.angle_alpha   90.00
_cell.angle_beta   90.00
_cell.angle_gamma   90.00
#
_symmetry.space_group_name_H-M   'P 1'
#
loop_
_entity.id
_entity.type
_entity.pdbx_description
1 polymer ?
#
loop_
_entity_poly.entity_id
_entity_poly.type
_entity_poly.pdbx_seq_one_letter_code
_entity_poly.pdbx_strand_id
1 'polypeptide(L)'
;MMNNKETLIKTLRGSVAQLNELSDMTEGIDVYDAAGYVDTEFLMEALSCVNTFMDASNMVITKISSLLAPDAPVDERKSQADEGKKWNVEEILKHCTLEDSVLKLPKVQFNKKSYAEAKKWIEEAGGSWQGGKIQGFTFPFNPERVFSILKEGKRCDLQKDFQFFETPADIADWLVMLAGGINEVDTVLEPSAGRGALIKAIHRSCPSVTVECYELMPENREFLHTLDNVILLDEDFTKDSVGHYTKIIANPPFSGNQDIDHVRLMYERLEEGGTLAAITSRHWKFASEKKCVEFREWLEEVHGEVFEIGAGEFKESGTTVSTMAVVIKK
;
A
#
# COMPACT_ATOMS: atom_id res chain seq x y z
N MET A 1 43.10 14.14 -42.55
CA MET A 1 41.76 13.77 -42.03
C MET A 1 41.97 12.57 -41.11
N MET A 2 41.61 12.68 -39.82
CA MET A 2 41.64 11.50 -38.95
C MET A 2 40.59 10.51 -39.45
N ASN A 3 40.96 9.23 -39.53
CA ASN A 3 40.00 8.18 -39.83
C ASN A 3 39.05 8.04 -38.63
N ASN A 4 37.76 7.77 -38.87
CA ASN A 4 36.72 7.57 -37.87
C ASN A 4 37.14 6.67 -36.68
N LYS A 5 38.02 5.68 -36.90
CA LYS A 5 38.58 4.82 -35.85
C LYS A 5 39.49 5.58 -34.86
N GLU A 6 40.34 6.47 -35.35
CA GLU A 6 41.24 7.27 -34.51
C GLU A 6 40.46 8.31 -33.70
N THR A 7 39.43 8.90 -34.30
CA THR A 7 38.51 9.82 -33.62
C THR A 7 37.79 9.10 -32.48
N LEU A 8 37.25 7.90 -32.72
CA LEU A 8 36.56 7.10 -31.69
C LEU A 8 37.48 6.74 -30.51
N ILE A 9 38.69 6.26 -30.77
CA ILE A 9 39.65 5.91 -29.70
C ILE A 9 40.03 7.15 -28.89
N LYS A 10 40.25 8.30 -29.54
CA LYS A 10 40.57 9.55 -28.85
C LYS A 10 39.41 10.03 -27.96
N THR A 11 38.17 9.94 -28.46
CA THR A 11 36.97 10.29 -27.68
C THR A 11 36.80 9.37 -26.47
N LEU A 12 36.93 8.04 -26.65
CA LEU A 12 36.81 7.07 -25.55
C LEU A 12 37.86 7.31 -24.46
N ARG A 13 39.12 7.56 -24.83
CA ARG A 13 40.18 7.89 -23.87
C ARG A 13 39.90 9.20 -23.14
N GLY A 14 39.37 10.21 -23.84
CA GLY A 14 38.96 11.48 -23.24
C GLY A 14 37.84 11.30 -22.21
N SER A 15 36.82 10.50 -22.53
CA SER A 15 35.73 10.19 -21.59
C SER A 15 36.21 9.44 -20.35
N VAL A 16 37.14 8.48 -20.49
CA VAL A 16 37.75 7.79 -19.35
C VAL A 16 38.57 8.75 -18.47
N ALA A 17 39.30 9.70 -19.07
CA ALA A 17 40.04 10.70 -18.32
C ALA A 17 39.09 11.61 -17.50
N GLN A 18 37.99 12.07 -18.10
CA GLN A 18 36.97 12.86 -17.40
C GLN A 18 36.34 12.11 -16.22
N LEU A 19 36.13 10.80 -16.35
CA LEU A 19 35.59 9.98 -15.26
C LEU A 19 36.58 9.78 -14.12
N ASN A 20 37.86 9.64 -14.43
CA ASN A 20 38.89 9.58 -13.40
C ASN A 20 39.00 10.91 -12.65
N GLU A 21 38.89 12.05 -13.35
CA GLU A 21 38.84 13.37 -12.71
C GLU A 21 37.62 13.52 -11.77
N LEU A 22 36.46 12.96 -12.14
CA LEU A 22 35.28 12.94 -11.26
C LEU A 22 35.51 12.11 -9.99
N SER A 23 36.28 11.01 -10.08
CA SER A 23 36.67 10.23 -8.89
C SER A 23 37.50 11.08 -7.93
N ASP A 24 38.44 11.85 -8.45
CA ASP A 24 39.28 12.75 -7.63
C ASP A 24 38.46 13.89 -7.01
N MET A 25 37.41 14.37 -7.71
CA MET A 25 36.49 15.39 -7.19
C MET A 25 35.58 14.89 -6.07
N THR A 26 35.41 13.58 -5.92
CA THR A 26 34.62 12.99 -4.81
C THR A 26 35.42 12.81 -3.53
N GLU A 27 36.75 13.02 -3.56
CA GLU A 27 37.56 13.02 -2.35
C GLU A 27 37.20 14.21 -1.44
N GLY A 28 36.75 13.92 -0.22
CA GLY A 28 36.41 14.92 0.78
C GLY A 28 34.96 15.42 0.73
N ILE A 29 34.13 14.86 -0.16
CA ILE A 29 32.67 15.05 -0.11
C ILE A 29 32.10 14.04 0.89
N ASP A 30 31.47 14.53 1.96
CA ASP A 30 30.68 13.70 2.85
C ASP A 30 29.19 13.77 2.48
N VAL A 31 28.42 12.83 3.03
CA VAL A 31 27.00 12.69 2.72
C VAL A 31 26.12 13.53 3.65
N TYR A 32 26.69 14.44 4.43
CA TYR A 32 25.98 15.20 5.45
C TYR A 32 25.76 16.65 5.02
N ASP A 33 24.60 17.18 5.36
CA ASP A 33 24.28 18.59 5.17
C ASP A 33 24.97 19.47 6.24
N ALA A 34 24.81 20.79 6.10
CA ALA A 34 25.39 21.76 7.04
C ALA A 34 24.81 21.64 8.48
N ALA A 35 23.72 20.90 8.68
CA ALA A 35 23.12 20.62 9.98
C ALA A 35 23.56 19.27 10.58
N GLY A 36 24.36 18.48 9.85
CA GLY A 36 24.89 17.19 10.27
C GLY A 36 23.95 16.01 10.03
N TYR A 37 22.87 16.20 9.27
CA TYR A 37 21.97 15.13 8.83
C TYR A 37 22.39 14.62 7.46
N VAL A 38 22.00 13.39 7.11
CA VAL A 38 22.30 12.83 5.79
C VAL A 38 21.53 13.60 4.70
N ASP A 39 22.25 14.15 3.73
CA ASP A 39 21.68 14.83 2.57
C ASP A 39 21.10 13.82 1.58
N THR A 40 19.84 13.47 1.83
CA THR A 40 19.11 12.47 1.02
C THR A 40 18.85 12.92 -0.41
N GLU A 41 18.76 14.23 -0.67
CA GLU A 41 18.53 14.78 -2.00
C GLU A 41 19.79 14.62 -2.85
N PHE A 42 20.95 15.01 -2.31
CA PHE A 42 22.25 14.77 -2.94
C PHE A 42 22.49 13.29 -3.22
N LEU A 43 22.21 12.41 -2.26
CA LEU A 43 22.40 10.97 -2.42
C LEU A 43 21.52 10.37 -3.53
N MET A 44 20.24 10.76 -3.60
CA MET A 44 19.33 10.28 -4.63
C MET A 44 19.77 10.74 -6.04
N GLU A 45 20.14 12.01 -6.18
CA GLU A 45 20.63 12.56 -7.45
C GLU A 45 21.97 11.93 -7.87
N ALA A 46 22.90 11.74 -6.93
CA ALA A 46 24.17 11.07 -7.18
C ALA A 46 23.95 9.62 -7.67
N LEU A 47 23.07 8.86 -7.01
CA LEU A 47 22.74 7.50 -7.41
C LEU A 47 22.06 7.45 -8.80
N SER A 48 21.16 8.38 -9.08
CA SER A 48 20.50 8.51 -10.39
C SER A 48 21.51 8.79 -11.51
N CYS A 49 22.47 9.69 -11.26
CA CYS A 49 23.55 10.00 -12.18
C CYS A 49 24.45 8.79 -12.45
N VAL A 50 24.83 8.04 -11.41
CA VAL A 50 25.64 6.81 -11.55
C VAL A 50 24.89 5.76 -12.38
N ASN A 51 23.59 5.57 -12.13
CA ASN A 51 22.78 4.61 -12.89
C ASN A 51 22.72 4.98 -14.39
N THR A 52 22.44 6.26 -14.68
CA THR A 52 22.41 6.77 -16.06
C THR A 52 23.76 6.61 -16.77
N PHE A 53 24.87 6.83 -16.06
CA PHE A 53 26.21 6.63 -16.58
C PHE A 53 26.49 5.15 -16.91
N MET A 54 26.09 4.22 -16.02
CA MET A 54 26.25 2.78 -16.25
C MET A 54 25.51 2.32 -17.51
N ASP A 55 24.30 2.81 -17.75
CA ASP A 55 23.53 2.50 -18.96
C ASP A 55 24.24 2.98 -20.24
N ALA A 56 24.72 4.22 -20.25
CA ALA A 56 25.46 4.77 -21.37
C ALA A 56 26.75 3.97 -21.65
N SER A 57 27.47 3.56 -20.60
CA SER A 57 28.66 2.73 -20.70
C SER A 57 28.36 1.36 -21.31
N ASN A 58 27.29 0.71 -20.86
CA ASN A 58 26.83 -0.58 -21.39
C ASN A 58 26.49 -0.51 -22.88
N MET A 59 25.88 0.59 -23.35
CA MET A 59 25.60 0.81 -24.77
C MET A 59 26.88 0.88 -25.62
N VAL A 60 27.90 1.59 -25.13
CA VAL A 60 29.19 1.73 -25.82
C VAL A 60 29.91 0.38 -25.87
N ILE A 61 29.96 -0.35 -24.75
CA ILE A 61 30.57 -1.69 -24.67
C ILE A 61 29.91 -2.64 -25.66
N THR A 62 28.57 -2.64 -25.74
CA THR A 62 27.81 -3.48 -26.67
C THR A 62 28.18 -3.19 -28.12
N LYS A 63 28.24 -1.91 -28.51
CA LYS A 63 28.61 -1.51 -29.88
C LYS A 63 30.06 -1.86 -30.22
N ILE A 64 31.02 -1.67 -29.32
CA ILE A 64 32.42 -2.03 -29.57
C ILE A 64 32.56 -3.55 -29.67
N SER A 65 31.87 -4.30 -28.82
CA SER A 65 31.87 -5.76 -28.83
C SER A 65 31.34 -6.31 -30.16
N SER A 66 30.34 -5.66 -30.77
CA SER A 66 29.82 -6.04 -32.08
C SER A 66 30.83 -5.87 -33.23
N LEU A 67 31.83 -4.98 -33.09
CA LEU A 67 32.88 -4.79 -34.10
C LEU A 67 33.94 -5.90 -34.08
N LEU A 68 34.07 -6.62 -32.95
CA LEU A 68 35.06 -7.69 -32.77
C LEU A 68 34.58 -9.06 -33.29
N ALA A 69 33.28 -9.20 -33.59
CA ALA A 69 32.68 -10.44 -34.09
C ALA A 69 31.67 -10.16 -35.23
N PRO A 70 32.13 -9.84 -36.46
CA PRO A 70 31.27 -9.42 -37.56
C PRO A 70 30.38 -10.53 -38.16
N ASP A 71 30.77 -11.80 -38.03
CA ASP A 71 29.98 -12.97 -38.43
C ASP A 71 29.33 -13.70 -37.24
N ALA A 72 29.32 -13.08 -36.05
CA ALA A 72 28.32 -13.48 -35.07
C ALA A 72 26.96 -13.18 -35.70
N PRO A 73 25.99 -14.11 -35.68
CA PRO A 73 24.65 -13.79 -36.12
C PRO A 73 24.24 -12.48 -35.44
N VAL A 74 23.63 -11.57 -36.20
CA VAL A 74 22.90 -10.43 -35.65
C VAL A 74 21.73 -11.04 -34.89
N ASP A 75 22.02 -11.60 -33.71
CA ASP A 75 21.03 -11.99 -32.74
C ASP A 75 20.36 -10.67 -32.34
N GLU A 76 19.10 -10.55 -32.71
CA GLU A 76 18.14 -9.58 -32.19
C GLU A 76 18.12 -9.65 -30.66
N ARG A 77 19.12 -9.08 -29.99
CA ARG A 77 19.45 -9.42 -28.60
C ARG A 77 19.74 -10.93 -28.56
N LYS A 78 20.97 -11.32 -28.20
CA LYS A 78 21.07 -12.56 -27.45
C LYS A 78 20.13 -12.34 -26.28
N SER A 79 18.98 -13.03 -26.29
CA SER A 79 18.34 -13.38 -25.05
C SER A 79 19.50 -13.85 -24.18
N GLN A 80 19.67 -13.23 -22.99
CA GLN A 80 20.13 -14.05 -21.87
C GLN A 80 19.43 -15.37 -22.09
N ALA A 81 20.18 -16.47 -22.24
CA ALA A 81 19.60 -17.80 -22.40
C ALA A 81 18.35 -17.82 -21.53
N ASP A 82 17.17 -18.04 -22.09
CA ASP A 82 15.90 -17.72 -21.41
C ASP A 82 15.77 -18.59 -20.15
N GLU A 83 16.39 -18.10 -19.08
CA GLU A 83 16.51 -18.73 -17.77
C GLU A 83 15.30 -18.39 -16.92
N GLY A 84 14.33 -17.63 -17.47
CA GLY A 84 13.05 -17.36 -16.83
C GLY A 84 12.31 -18.63 -16.40
N LYS A 85 12.56 -19.76 -17.08
CA LYS A 85 12.03 -21.08 -16.68
C LYS A 85 12.62 -21.60 -15.37
N LYS A 86 13.83 -21.18 -15.01
CA LYS A 86 14.54 -21.54 -13.77
C LYS A 86 14.25 -20.56 -12.64
N TRP A 87 13.76 -19.36 -12.94
CA TRP A 87 13.50 -18.33 -11.94
C TRP A 87 12.39 -18.79 -10.97
N ASN A 88 12.66 -18.57 -9.69
CA ASN A 88 11.66 -18.67 -8.63
C ASN A 88 10.89 -17.33 -8.55
N VAL A 89 9.93 -17.24 -7.61
CA VAL A 89 9.14 -16.02 -7.43
C VAL A 89 10.00 -14.80 -7.12
N GLU A 90 10.98 -14.93 -6.22
CA GLU A 90 11.83 -13.81 -5.79
C GLU A 90 12.65 -13.24 -6.96
N GLU A 91 13.24 -14.10 -7.78
CA GLU A 91 14.02 -13.70 -8.95
C GLU A 91 13.13 -13.02 -10.00
N ILE A 92 11.89 -13.46 -10.19
CA ILE A 92 10.94 -12.75 -11.07
C ILE A 92 10.71 -11.33 -10.56
N LEU A 93 10.42 -11.17 -9.27
CA LEU A 93 10.09 -9.87 -8.68
C LEU A 93 11.28 -8.90 -8.67
N LYS A 94 12.50 -9.39 -8.40
CA LYS A 94 13.74 -8.61 -8.51
C LYS A 94 13.99 -8.06 -9.92
N HIS A 95 13.46 -8.70 -10.95
CA HIS A 95 13.60 -8.27 -12.34
C HIS A 95 12.38 -7.49 -12.87
N CYS A 96 11.35 -7.25 -12.06
CA CYS A 96 10.25 -6.36 -12.42
C CYS A 96 10.72 -4.91 -12.53
N THR A 97 10.09 -4.14 -13.40
CA THR A 97 10.29 -2.68 -13.51
C THR A 97 9.00 -1.96 -13.18
N LEU A 98 9.11 -0.70 -12.75
CA LEU A 98 7.98 0.20 -12.58
C LEU A 98 8.09 1.30 -13.63
N GLU A 99 7.13 1.35 -14.55
CA GLU A 99 7.10 2.30 -15.67
C GLU A 99 5.75 3.02 -15.63
N ASP A 100 5.75 4.35 -15.47
CA ASP A 100 4.51 5.16 -15.37
C ASP A 100 3.48 4.61 -14.37
N SER A 101 3.95 4.22 -13.17
CA SER A 101 3.14 3.57 -12.12
C SER A 101 2.52 2.20 -12.52
N VAL A 102 3.03 1.59 -13.60
CA VAL A 102 2.67 0.23 -14.04
C VAL A 102 3.83 -0.71 -13.78
N LEU A 103 3.60 -1.74 -12.96
CA LEU A 103 4.60 -2.79 -12.73
C LEU A 103 4.64 -3.74 -13.93
N LYS A 104 5.79 -3.83 -14.58
CA LYS A 104 6.04 -4.69 -15.73
C LYS A 104 6.83 -5.90 -15.33
N LEU A 105 6.44 -7.04 -15.89
CA LEU A 105 7.22 -8.26 -15.79
C LEU A 105 8.34 -8.27 -16.84
N PRO A 106 9.50 -8.88 -16.53
CA PRO A 106 10.58 -9.02 -17.48
C PRO A 106 10.16 -9.86 -18.69
N LYS A 107 10.70 -9.52 -19.87
CA LYS A 107 10.36 -10.17 -21.16
C LYS A 107 11.10 -11.50 -21.33
N VAL A 108 10.78 -12.49 -20.48
CA VAL A 108 11.36 -13.84 -20.46
C VAL A 108 10.25 -14.91 -20.34
N GLN A 109 10.55 -16.16 -20.70
CA GLN A 109 9.58 -17.26 -20.57
C GLN A 109 9.60 -17.84 -19.16
N PHE A 110 8.60 -17.50 -18.35
CA PHE A 110 8.47 -18.02 -17.00
C PHE A 110 8.02 -19.48 -16.94
N ASN A 111 8.41 -20.16 -15.86
CA ASN A 111 7.70 -21.35 -15.40
C ASN A 111 6.28 -20.98 -14.94
N LYS A 112 5.26 -21.76 -15.34
CA LYS A 112 3.86 -21.55 -14.96
C LYS A 112 3.65 -21.44 -13.44
N LYS A 113 4.38 -22.22 -12.64
CA LYS A 113 4.28 -22.20 -11.17
C LYS A 113 4.83 -20.90 -10.59
N SER A 114 6.06 -20.53 -10.94
CA SER A 114 6.71 -19.32 -10.46
C SER A 114 5.97 -18.05 -10.89
N TYR A 115 5.46 -18.03 -12.13
CA TYR A 115 4.62 -16.92 -12.62
C TYR A 115 3.33 -16.78 -11.83
N ALA A 116 2.61 -17.89 -11.59
CA ALA A 116 1.37 -17.85 -10.83
C ALA A 116 1.60 -17.36 -9.39
N GLU A 117 2.73 -17.73 -8.79
CA GLU A 117 3.12 -17.28 -7.46
C GLU A 117 3.53 -15.80 -7.43
N ALA A 118 4.34 -15.34 -8.39
CA ALA A 118 4.69 -13.92 -8.52
C ALA A 118 3.46 -13.05 -8.77
N LYS A 119 2.57 -13.48 -9.68
CA LYS A 119 1.29 -12.82 -9.92
C LYS A 119 0.47 -12.72 -8.64
N LYS A 120 0.38 -13.81 -7.87
CA LYS A 120 -0.33 -13.81 -6.58
C LYS A 120 0.26 -12.80 -5.60
N TRP A 121 1.59 -12.73 -5.45
CA TRP A 121 2.23 -11.77 -4.55
C TRP A 121 1.97 -10.31 -4.98
N ILE A 122 1.97 -10.04 -6.29
CA ILE A 122 1.64 -8.71 -6.81
C ILE A 122 0.16 -8.36 -6.56
N GLU A 123 -0.75 -9.34 -6.72
CA GLU A 123 -2.18 -9.16 -6.43
C GLU A 123 -2.43 -8.90 -4.93
N GLU A 124 -1.74 -9.61 -4.04
CA GLU A 124 -1.77 -9.39 -2.59
C GLU A 124 -1.19 -8.04 -2.16
N ALA A 125 -0.25 -7.51 -2.95
CA ALA A 125 0.28 -6.15 -2.82
C ALA A 125 -0.67 -5.07 -3.37
N GLY A 126 -1.89 -5.44 -3.81
CA GLY A 126 -2.91 -4.52 -4.32
C GLY A 126 -2.86 -4.28 -5.84
N GLY A 127 -2.02 -5.01 -6.57
CA GLY A 127 -1.90 -4.90 -8.02
C GLY A 127 -3.00 -5.66 -8.77
N SER A 128 -3.36 -5.18 -9.96
CA SER A 128 -4.30 -5.86 -10.86
C SER A 128 -3.75 -5.92 -12.28
N TRP A 129 -3.78 -7.11 -12.89
CA TRP A 129 -3.28 -7.29 -14.25
C TRP A 129 -4.16 -6.56 -15.27
N GLN A 130 -3.55 -5.70 -16.08
CA GLN A 130 -4.16 -5.02 -17.21
C GLN A 130 -3.50 -5.47 -18.52
N GLY A 131 -4.31 -6.10 -19.38
CA GLY A 131 -3.87 -6.56 -20.70
C GLY A 131 -3.82 -5.45 -21.76
N GLY A 132 -3.84 -5.83 -23.04
CA GLY A 132 -3.97 -4.89 -24.16
C GLY A 132 -2.74 -4.00 -24.34
N LYS A 133 -2.91 -2.68 -24.29
CA LYS A 133 -1.83 -1.69 -24.44
C LYS A 133 -0.97 -1.54 -23.19
N ILE A 134 -1.56 -1.81 -22.01
CA ILE A 134 -0.88 -1.61 -20.73
C ILE A 134 0.09 -2.77 -20.48
N GLN A 135 -0.33 -4.03 -20.66
CA GLN A 135 0.52 -5.21 -20.44
C GLN A 135 1.34 -5.14 -19.14
N GLY A 136 0.67 -4.96 -18.00
CA GLY A 136 1.33 -4.83 -16.71
C GLY A 136 0.33 -4.78 -15.56
N PHE A 137 0.83 -4.69 -14.34
CA PHE A 137 0.00 -4.55 -13.14
C PHE A 137 -0.17 -3.08 -12.81
N THR A 138 -1.43 -2.66 -12.68
CA THR A 138 -1.81 -1.33 -12.22
C THR A 138 -2.24 -1.38 -10.77
N PHE A 139 -2.03 -0.28 -10.07
CA PHE A 139 -2.41 -0.12 -8.66
C PHE A 139 -3.38 1.06 -8.55
N PRO A 140 -4.35 1.01 -7.63
CA PRO A 140 -5.29 2.11 -7.44
C PRO A 140 -4.71 3.25 -6.57
N PHE A 141 -3.46 3.12 -6.12
CA PHE A 141 -2.68 4.03 -5.29
C PHE A 141 -1.24 4.10 -5.82
N ASN A 142 -0.39 4.96 -5.26
CA ASN A 142 1.02 5.04 -5.61
C ASN A 142 1.77 3.72 -5.29
N PRO A 143 2.27 2.99 -6.30
CA PRO A 143 2.86 1.67 -6.08
C PRO A 143 4.30 1.68 -5.57
N GLU A 144 4.97 2.83 -5.42
CA GLU A 144 6.42 2.89 -5.12
C GLU A 144 6.81 2.08 -3.87
N ARG A 145 6.04 2.20 -2.78
CA ARG A 145 6.32 1.47 -1.53
C ARG A 145 6.19 -0.03 -1.71
N VAL A 146 5.06 -0.49 -2.27
CA VAL A 146 4.82 -1.93 -2.48
C VAL A 146 5.75 -2.51 -3.52
N PHE A 147 6.05 -1.75 -4.57
CA PHE A 147 7.02 -2.13 -5.60
C PHE A 147 8.42 -2.32 -4.99
N SER A 148 8.86 -1.42 -4.10
CA SER A 148 10.15 -1.54 -3.41
C SER A 148 10.25 -2.84 -2.62
N ILE A 149 9.20 -3.21 -1.88
CA ILE A 149 9.14 -4.48 -1.13
C ILE A 149 9.21 -5.69 -2.08
N LEU A 150 8.40 -5.67 -3.13
CA LEU A 150 8.38 -6.74 -4.14
C LEU A 150 9.74 -6.87 -4.84
N LYS A 151 10.38 -5.75 -5.18
CA LYS A 151 11.68 -5.68 -5.87
C LYS A 151 12.81 -6.29 -5.03
N GLU A 152 12.71 -6.26 -3.71
CA GLU A 152 13.63 -6.97 -2.81
C GLU A 152 13.39 -8.49 -2.79
N GLY A 153 12.37 -8.99 -3.50
CA GLY A 153 11.93 -10.38 -3.47
C GLY A 153 11.11 -10.71 -2.22
N LYS A 154 10.55 -9.70 -1.54
CA LYS A 154 9.72 -9.90 -0.34
C LYS A 154 8.24 -9.86 -0.70
N ARG A 155 7.45 -10.61 0.07
CA ARG A 155 5.99 -10.61 -0.03
C ARG A 155 5.41 -9.54 0.89
N CYS A 156 4.48 -8.75 0.39
CA CYS A 156 3.59 -7.92 1.19
C CYS A 156 2.15 -8.32 0.88
N ASP A 157 1.40 -8.69 1.90
CA ASP A 157 0.00 -9.12 1.76
C ASP A 157 -0.83 -8.06 2.48
N LEU A 158 -1.15 -6.98 1.77
CA LEU A 158 -1.76 -5.78 2.39
C LEU A 158 -3.05 -6.13 3.13
N GLN A 159 -3.86 -7.02 2.56
CA GLN A 159 -5.11 -7.47 3.18
C GLN A 159 -4.83 -8.18 4.51
N LYS A 160 -3.82 -9.07 4.56
CA LYS A 160 -3.48 -9.80 5.80
C LYS A 160 -2.73 -8.93 6.80
N ASP A 161 -1.77 -8.14 6.34
CA ASP A 161 -0.86 -7.34 7.16
C ASP A 161 -1.64 -6.22 7.89
N PHE A 162 -2.63 -5.63 7.21
CA PHE A 162 -3.47 -4.56 7.77
C PHE A 162 -4.89 -4.99 8.14
N GLN A 163 -5.25 -6.26 7.90
CA GLN A 163 -6.62 -6.77 8.10
C GLN A 163 -7.69 -5.95 7.38
N PHE A 164 -7.38 -5.43 6.20
CA PHE A 164 -8.26 -4.54 5.47
C PHE A 164 -9.36 -5.33 4.71
N PHE A 165 -10.61 -5.19 5.16
CA PHE A 165 -11.80 -5.68 4.49
C PHE A 165 -12.80 -4.53 4.32
N GLU A 166 -12.92 -4.02 3.09
CA GLU A 166 -13.77 -2.87 2.82
C GLU A 166 -15.23 -3.15 3.17
N THR A 167 -15.91 -2.22 3.86
CA THR A 167 -17.33 -2.40 4.19
C THR A 167 -18.18 -2.23 2.93
N PRO A 168 -19.02 -3.22 2.56
CA PRO A 168 -19.98 -3.09 1.45
C PRO A 168 -20.86 -1.84 1.63
N ALA A 169 -21.18 -1.16 0.52
CA ALA A 169 -21.84 0.15 0.57
C ALA A 169 -23.21 0.11 1.27
N ASP A 170 -23.97 -0.96 1.06
CA ASP A 170 -25.26 -1.22 1.70
C ASP A 170 -25.14 -1.50 3.20
N ILE A 171 -24.14 -2.28 3.61
CA ILE A 171 -23.82 -2.49 5.03
C ILE A 171 -23.36 -1.18 5.69
N ALA A 172 -22.57 -0.37 4.99
CA ALA A 172 -22.12 0.93 5.46
C ALA A 172 -23.31 1.89 5.67
N ASP A 173 -24.23 1.99 4.71
CA ASP A 173 -25.45 2.80 4.83
C ASP A 173 -26.34 2.32 5.99
N TRP A 174 -26.48 1.01 6.13
CA TRP A 174 -27.24 0.41 7.23
C TRP A 174 -26.62 0.71 8.60
N LEU A 175 -25.29 0.67 8.72
CA LEU A 175 -24.60 1.01 9.98
C LEU A 175 -24.80 2.48 10.36
N VAL A 176 -24.75 3.40 9.38
CA VAL A 176 -25.06 4.82 9.58
C VAL A 176 -26.52 5.01 10.03
N MET A 177 -27.45 4.26 9.44
CA MET A 177 -28.85 4.27 9.86
C MET A 177 -29.01 3.76 11.30
N LEU A 178 -28.31 2.68 11.70
CA LEU A 178 -28.31 2.17 13.07
C LEU A 178 -27.76 3.18 14.07
N ALA A 179 -26.80 4.01 13.67
CA ALA A 179 -26.29 5.13 14.46
C ALA A 179 -27.33 6.28 14.62
N GLY A 180 -28.51 6.17 14.00
CA GLY A 180 -29.56 7.19 14.01
C GLY A 180 -29.42 8.25 12.92
N GLY A 181 -28.61 7.99 11.89
CA GLY A 181 -28.25 8.98 10.87
C GLY A 181 -27.24 10.01 11.38
N ILE A 182 -26.93 10.98 10.52
CA ILE A 182 -25.96 12.04 10.76
C ILE A 182 -26.61 13.40 10.55
N ASN A 183 -26.34 14.35 11.44
CA ASN A 183 -26.79 15.73 11.40
C ASN A 183 -25.59 16.67 11.23
N GLU A 184 -25.85 17.91 10.79
CA GLU A 184 -24.82 18.93 10.55
C GLU A 184 -24.03 19.33 11.82
N VAL A 185 -24.61 19.12 13.01
CA VAL A 185 -23.99 19.46 14.30
C VAL A 185 -23.21 18.30 14.91
N ASP A 186 -23.24 17.12 14.29
CA ASP A 186 -22.56 15.94 14.81
C ASP A 186 -21.03 16.07 14.65
N THR A 187 -20.30 15.71 15.70
CA THR A 187 -18.86 15.43 15.63
C THR A 187 -18.68 13.95 15.33
N VAL A 188 -18.12 13.62 14.17
CA VAL A 188 -18.11 12.26 13.63
C VAL A 188 -16.70 11.70 13.54
N LEU A 189 -16.50 10.50 14.10
CA LEU A 189 -15.26 9.74 14.00
C LEU A 189 -15.47 8.42 13.23
N GLU A 190 -14.53 8.11 12.34
CA GLU A 190 -14.28 6.74 11.86
C GLU A 190 -12.80 6.37 12.13
N PRO A 191 -12.51 5.63 13.22
CA PRO A 191 -11.15 5.33 13.68
C PRO A 191 -10.38 4.25 12.88
N SER A 192 -10.97 3.66 11.84
CA SER A 192 -10.30 2.66 10.99
C SER A 192 -10.79 2.77 9.55
N ALA A 193 -10.54 3.92 8.93
CA ALA A 193 -11.31 4.39 7.78
C ALA A 193 -11.15 3.57 6.49
N GLY A 194 -10.04 2.85 6.34
CA GLY A 194 -9.71 2.17 5.11
C GLY A 194 -9.75 3.13 3.91
N ARG A 195 -10.48 2.75 2.87
CA ARG A 195 -10.72 3.61 1.68
C ARG A 195 -11.93 4.55 1.82
N GLY A 196 -12.39 4.76 3.05
CA GLY A 196 -13.48 5.67 3.39
C GLY A 196 -14.87 5.15 3.03
N ALA A 197 -15.12 3.83 3.06
CA ALA A 197 -16.44 3.27 2.75
C ALA A 197 -17.54 3.78 3.70
N LEU A 198 -17.26 3.78 5.00
CA LEU A 198 -18.15 4.31 6.04
C LEU A 198 -18.24 5.84 5.97
N ILE A 199 -17.14 6.53 5.67
CA ILE A 199 -17.12 7.98 5.43
C ILE A 199 -18.05 8.36 4.27
N LYS A 200 -17.98 7.64 3.15
CA LYS A 200 -18.87 7.85 2.01
C LYS A 200 -20.34 7.62 2.39
N ALA A 201 -20.64 6.67 3.27
CA ALA A 201 -21.99 6.45 3.78
C ALA A 201 -22.46 7.61 4.69
N ILE A 202 -21.58 8.09 5.56
CA ILE A 202 -21.80 9.29 6.38
C ILE A 202 -22.13 10.50 5.50
N HIS A 203 -21.33 10.76 4.46
CA HIS A 203 -21.55 11.87 3.53
C HIS A 203 -22.79 11.70 2.66
N ARG A 204 -23.23 10.47 2.35
CA ARG A 204 -24.56 10.24 1.74
C ARG A 204 -25.70 10.66 2.67
N SER A 205 -25.54 10.47 3.99
CA SER A 205 -26.51 10.92 4.99
C SER A 205 -26.45 12.43 5.24
N CYS A 206 -25.24 13.01 5.28
CA CYS A 206 -25.01 14.43 5.55
C CYS A 206 -23.74 14.90 4.80
N PRO A 207 -23.86 15.46 3.58
CA PRO A 207 -22.70 15.78 2.74
C PRO A 207 -21.73 16.83 3.32
N SER A 208 -22.22 17.70 4.20
CA SER A 208 -21.45 18.82 4.78
C SER A 208 -20.71 18.47 6.06
N VAL A 209 -20.96 17.31 6.66
CA VAL A 209 -20.33 16.94 7.92
C VAL A 209 -18.86 16.61 7.71
N THR A 210 -18.01 17.14 8.59
CA THR A 210 -16.60 16.75 8.62
C THR A 210 -16.46 15.45 9.39
N VAL A 211 -15.75 14.48 8.80
CA VAL A 211 -15.42 13.22 9.46
C VAL A 211 -13.95 13.23 9.83
N GLU A 212 -13.66 13.10 11.12
CA GLU A 212 -12.32 12.84 11.60
C GLU A 212 -12.04 11.33 11.52
N CYS A 213 -10.81 10.95 11.18
CA CYS A 213 -10.49 9.55 10.96
C CYS A 213 -9.03 9.20 11.24
N TYR A 214 -8.80 7.89 11.39
CA TYR A 214 -7.48 7.27 11.51
C TYR A 214 -7.35 6.14 10.47
N GLU A 215 -6.15 5.95 9.93
CA GLU A 215 -5.88 4.87 8.97
C GLU A 215 -4.41 4.42 8.95
N LEU A 216 -4.18 3.15 9.31
CA LEU A 216 -2.86 2.54 9.45
C LEU A 216 -2.15 2.33 8.11
N MET A 217 -2.88 1.98 7.04
CA MET A 217 -2.27 1.60 5.77
C MET A 217 -1.95 2.84 4.92
N PRO A 218 -0.67 3.09 4.57
CA PRO A 218 -0.29 4.25 3.75
C PRO A 218 -1.08 4.38 2.45
N GLU A 219 -1.32 3.25 1.78
CA GLU A 219 -2.07 3.18 0.53
C GLU A 219 -3.53 3.63 0.68
N ASN A 220 -4.15 3.35 1.83
CA ASN A 220 -5.54 3.74 2.09
C ASN A 220 -5.63 5.25 2.35
N ARG A 221 -4.64 5.83 3.04
CA ARG A 221 -4.57 7.28 3.30
C ARG A 221 -4.57 8.12 2.03
N GLU A 222 -3.94 7.63 0.96
CA GLU A 222 -3.99 8.30 -0.34
C GLU A 222 -5.42 8.48 -0.86
N PHE A 223 -6.31 7.49 -0.66
CA PHE A 223 -7.72 7.63 -1.03
C PHE A 223 -8.45 8.63 -0.14
N LEU A 224 -8.14 8.66 1.16
CA LEU A 224 -8.79 9.57 2.10
C LEU A 224 -8.49 11.03 1.77
N HIS A 225 -7.28 11.35 1.28
CA HIS A 225 -6.94 12.69 0.80
C HIS A 225 -7.72 13.14 -0.44
N THR A 226 -8.40 12.23 -1.15
CA THR A 226 -9.27 12.57 -2.29
C THR A 226 -10.71 12.86 -1.88
N LEU A 227 -11.07 12.63 -0.62
CA LEU A 227 -12.42 12.85 -0.11
C LEU A 227 -12.55 14.25 0.48
N ASP A 228 -13.63 14.95 0.13
CA ASP A 228 -13.98 16.22 0.75
C ASP A 228 -14.50 16.00 2.19
N ASN A 229 -14.37 17.00 3.05
CA ASN A 229 -14.87 16.99 4.43
C ASN A 229 -14.35 15.79 5.25
N VAL A 230 -13.06 15.43 5.05
CA VAL A 230 -12.35 14.42 5.83
C VAL A 230 -11.10 15.03 6.47
N ILE A 231 -10.90 14.76 7.74
CA ILE A 231 -9.67 15.11 8.47
C ILE A 231 -9.01 13.79 8.90
N LEU A 232 -7.84 13.50 8.35
CA LEU A 232 -7.00 12.42 8.82
C LEU A 232 -6.19 12.92 10.04
N LEU A 233 -6.48 12.38 11.22
CA LEU A 233 -5.86 12.80 12.48
C LEU A 233 -4.47 12.18 12.66
N ASP A 234 -4.36 10.85 12.52
CA ASP A 234 -3.12 10.09 12.63
C ASP A 234 -3.29 8.68 12.01
N GLU A 235 -2.28 7.81 12.18
CA GLU A 235 -2.27 6.44 11.67
C GLU A 235 -3.00 5.46 12.59
N ASP A 236 -2.72 5.48 13.90
CA ASP A 236 -3.14 4.44 14.85
C ASP A 236 -4.05 4.98 15.96
N PHE A 237 -5.35 4.70 15.84
CA PHE A 237 -6.35 5.09 16.83
C PHE A 237 -6.07 4.55 18.25
N THR A 238 -5.37 3.41 18.37
CA THR A 238 -5.18 2.74 19.66
C THR A 238 -4.08 3.35 20.54
N LYS A 239 -3.26 4.25 20.01
CA LYS A 239 -2.12 4.84 20.72
C LYS A 239 -2.39 6.24 21.23
N ASP A 240 -2.72 7.16 20.33
CA ASP A 240 -2.77 8.60 20.62
C ASP A 240 -4.12 9.20 20.20
N SER A 241 -5.22 8.45 20.38
CA SER A 241 -6.56 8.99 20.08
C SER A 241 -6.88 10.21 20.93
N VAL A 242 -7.48 11.21 20.28
CA VAL A 242 -7.91 12.46 20.92
C VAL A 242 -9.33 12.80 20.48
N GLY A 243 -9.94 13.77 21.16
CA GLY A 243 -11.27 14.28 20.84
C GLY A 243 -12.41 13.52 21.53
N HIS A 244 -13.60 14.09 21.38
CA HIS A 244 -14.87 13.52 21.80
C HIS A 244 -15.88 13.69 20.67
N TYR A 245 -16.74 12.69 20.50
CA TYR A 245 -17.61 12.58 19.32
C TYR A 245 -19.05 12.25 19.70
N THR A 246 -20.01 12.88 19.02
CA THR A 246 -21.43 12.53 19.13
C THR A 246 -21.75 11.28 18.30
N LYS A 247 -20.97 11.00 17.25
CA LYS A 247 -21.11 9.82 16.38
C LYS A 247 -19.77 9.13 16.16
N ILE A 248 -19.73 7.83 16.39
CA ILE A 248 -18.58 7.00 16.03
C ILE A 248 -19.09 5.83 15.20
N ILE A 249 -18.56 5.66 13.99
CA ILE A 249 -19.00 4.62 13.06
C ILE A 249 -17.77 3.90 12.54
N ALA A 250 -17.67 2.59 12.78
CA ALA A 250 -16.42 1.87 12.58
C ALA A 250 -16.55 0.44 12.05
N ASN A 251 -15.52 -0.01 11.34
CA ASN A 251 -15.26 -1.42 11.05
C ASN A 251 -13.80 -1.77 11.42
N PRO A 252 -13.50 -1.93 12.73
CA PRO A 252 -12.15 -2.17 13.22
C PRO A 252 -11.55 -3.53 12.77
N PRO A 253 -10.23 -3.71 12.87
CA PRO A 253 -9.60 -5.01 12.68
C PRO A 253 -10.04 -6.02 13.75
N PHE A 254 -10.16 -7.31 13.41
CA PHE A 254 -10.74 -8.32 14.31
C PHE A 254 -9.71 -9.22 15.01
N SER A 255 -8.55 -9.48 14.40
CA SER A 255 -7.61 -10.51 14.91
C SER A 255 -7.14 -10.20 16.32
N GLY A 256 -7.13 -11.21 17.18
CA GLY A 256 -6.68 -11.05 18.56
C GLY A 256 -7.64 -10.23 19.43
N ASN A 257 -8.91 -10.13 19.06
CA ASN A 257 -9.93 -9.32 19.73
C ASN A 257 -9.64 -7.81 19.70
N GLN A 258 -9.02 -7.32 18.62
CA GLN A 258 -8.80 -5.89 18.41
C GLN A 258 -10.12 -5.12 18.28
N ASP A 259 -11.17 -5.76 17.77
CA ASP A 259 -12.52 -5.20 17.71
C ASP A 259 -13.06 -4.84 19.11
N ILE A 260 -12.84 -5.72 20.09
CA ILE A 260 -13.18 -5.43 21.50
C ILE A 260 -12.41 -4.21 22.01
N ASP A 261 -11.10 -4.18 21.80
CA ASP A 261 -10.23 -3.10 22.29
C ASP A 261 -10.61 -1.76 21.65
N HIS A 262 -10.88 -1.76 20.35
CA HIS A 262 -11.37 -0.60 19.62
C HIS A 262 -12.72 -0.13 20.16
N VAL A 263 -13.71 -1.01 20.33
CA VAL A 263 -15.06 -0.63 20.82
C VAL A 263 -14.99 -0.01 22.21
N ARG A 264 -14.16 -0.55 23.09
CA ARG A 264 -13.92 0.02 24.42
C ARG A 264 -13.35 1.43 24.34
N LEU A 265 -12.30 1.62 23.54
CA LEU A 265 -11.66 2.93 23.37
C LEU A 265 -12.59 3.93 22.68
N MET A 266 -13.37 3.50 21.69
CA MET A 266 -14.40 4.32 21.05
C MET A 266 -15.43 4.79 22.08
N TYR A 267 -15.88 3.94 22.99
CA TYR A 267 -16.81 4.32 24.05
C TYR A 267 -16.22 5.38 25.01
N GLU A 268 -14.91 5.36 25.27
CA GLU A 268 -14.24 6.40 26.05
C GLU A 268 -14.24 7.75 25.33
N ARG A 269 -14.13 7.75 23.99
CA ARG A 269 -14.21 8.94 23.14
C ARG A 269 -15.64 9.40 22.88
N LEU A 270 -16.64 8.54 23.08
CA LEU A 270 -18.04 8.88 22.86
C LEU A 270 -18.53 9.91 23.89
N GLU A 271 -19.22 10.94 23.43
CA GLU A 271 -19.88 11.93 24.29
C GLU A 271 -21.12 11.36 24.98
N GLU A 272 -21.53 11.99 26.09
CA GLU A 272 -22.83 11.72 26.71
C GLU A 272 -23.96 12.10 25.74
N GLY A 273 -24.91 11.19 25.52
CA GLY A 273 -25.94 11.29 24.48
C GLY A 273 -25.46 10.85 23.09
N GLY A 274 -24.19 10.48 22.94
CA GLY A 274 -23.59 10.04 21.68
C GLY A 274 -24.01 8.63 21.26
N THR A 275 -23.78 8.29 19.99
CA THR A 275 -24.01 6.93 19.46
C THR A 275 -22.75 6.37 18.79
N LEU A 276 -22.34 5.18 19.23
CA LEU A 276 -21.32 4.35 18.60
C LEU A 276 -21.99 3.21 17.85
N ALA A 277 -21.62 3.00 16.57
CA ALA A 277 -22.01 1.84 15.78
C ALA A 277 -20.76 1.19 15.17
N ALA A 278 -20.45 -0.05 15.56
CA ALA A 278 -19.23 -0.72 15.12
C ALA A 278 -19.51 -2.13 14.60
N ILE A 279 -18.87 -2.51 13.50
CA ILE A 279 -18.84 -3.88 13.02
C ILE A 279 -17.75 -4.65 13.79
N THR A 280 -18.09 -5.83 14.27
CA THR A 280 -17.20 -6.67 15.08
C THR A 280 -17.24 -8.11 14.58
N SER A 281 -16.26 -8.91 15.00
CA SER A 281 -16.30 -10.36 14.82
C SER A 281 -17.47 -10.97 15.60
N ARG A 282 -17.78 -12.24 15.35
CA ARG A 282 -18.69 -13.02 16.22
C ARG A 282 -18.01 -13.68 17.40
N HIS A 283 -16.67 -13.69 17.43
CA HIS A 283 -15.87 -14.49 18.37
C HIS A 283 -16.18 -14.13 19.82
N TRP A 284 -16.25 -12.83 20.11
CA TRP A 284 -16.56 -12.32 21.43
C TRP A 284 -17.92 -12.76 21.97
N LYS A 285 -18.84 -13.25 21.14
CA LYS A 285 -20.18 -13.69 21.58
C LYS A 285 -20.17 -15.04 22.29
N PHE A 286 -19.23 -15.93 21.94
CA PHE A 286 -19.21 -17.32 22.43
C PHE A 286 -17.89 -17.73 23.08
N ALA A 287 -16.79 -16.99 22.85
CA ALA A 287 -15.50 -17.34 23.40
C ALA A 287 -15.47 -17.23 24.94
N SER A 288 -14.80 -18.20 25.59
CA SER A 288 -14.61 -18.26 27.04
C SER A 288 -13.38 -17.50 27.53
N GLU A 289 -12.64 -16.85 26.63
CA GLU A 289 -11.53 -15.97 26.96
C GLU A 289 -12.02 -14.85 27.88
N LYS A 290 -11.22 -14.51 28.90
CA LYS A 290 -11.57 -13.48 29.90
C LYS A 290 -12.01 -12.17 29.23
N LYS A 291 -11.26 -11.67 28.25
CA LYS A 291 -11.58 -10.45 27.49
C LYS A 291 -12.97 -10.50 26.84
N CYS A 292 -13.34 -11.65 26.25
CA CYS A 292 -14.63 -11.85 25.61
C CYS A 292 -15.78 -11.92 26.62
N VAL A 293 -15.56 -12.56 27.77
CA VAL A 293 -16.53 -12.58 28.88
C VAL A 293 -16.77 -11.16 29.40
N GLU A 294 -15.70 -10.44 29.74
CA GLU A 294 -15.78 -9.06 30.25
C GLU A 294 -16.39 -8.09 29.24
N PHE A 295 -16.15 -8.30 27.94
CA PHE A 295 -16.79 -7.49 26.90
C PHE A 295 -18.30 -7.72 26.85
N ARG A 296 -18.78 -8.97 26.95
CA ARG A 296 -20.23 -9.25 27.00
C ARG A 296 -20.89 -8.65 28.22
N GLU A 297 -20.30 -8.84 29.41
CA GLU A 297 -20.81 -8.30 30.67
C GLU A 297 -20.92 -6.77 30.63
N TRP A 298 -19.88 -6.10 30.13
CA TRP A 298 -19.91 -4.65 29.96
C TRP A 298 -20.89 -4.19 28.88
N LEU A 299 -21.01 -4.92 27.77
CA LEU A 299 -21.96 -4.54 26.72
C LEU A 299 -23.40 -4.57 27.25
N GLU A 300 -23.72 -5.51 28.13
CA GLU A 300 -24.99 -5.53 28.87
C GLU A 300 -25.14 -4.34 29.82
N GLU A 301 -24.07 -3.99 30.56
CA GLU A 301 -24.04 -2.85 31.50
C GLU A 301 -24.31 -1.51 30.80
N VAL A 302 -23.72 -1.28 29.63
CA VAL A 302 -23.92 -0.05 28.84
C VAL A 302 -25.12 -0.14 27.89
N HIS A 303 -25.97 -1.16 28.05
CA HIS A 303 -27.18 -1.38 27.23
C HIS A 303 -26.91 -1.43 25.72
N GLY A 304 -25.80 -2.03 25.32
CA GLY A 304 -25.43 -2.19 23.91
C GLY A 304 -26.38 -3.13 23.17
N GLU A 305 -26.82 -2.68 22.00
CA GLU A 305 -27.64 -3.45 21.06
C GLU A 305 -26.74 -4.18 20.06
N VAL A 306 -27.17 -5.37 19.63
CA VAL A 306 -26.36 -6.22 18.75
C VAL A 306 -27.21 -6.77 17.61
N PHE A 307 -26.75 -6.56 16.38
CA PHE A 307 -27.42 -6.99 15.15
C PHE A 307 -26.51 -7.95 14.39
N GLU A 308 -27.06 -9.05 13.90
CA GLU A 308 -26.29 -10.06 13.18
C GLU A 308 -26.16 -9.68 11.70
N ILE A 309 -24.96 -9.77 11.15
CA ILE A 309 -24.68 -9.59 9.72
C ILE A 309 -24.39 -10.98 9.13
N GLY A 310 -25.19 -11.35 8.14
CA GLY A 310 -25.18 -12.68 7.54
C GLY A 310 -23.82 -13.09 6.96
N ALA A 311 -23.61 -14.40 6.86
CA ALA A 311 -22.44 -14.92 6.14
C ALA A 311 -22.55 -14.59 4.65
N GLY A 312 -21.51 -13.99 4.08
CA GLY A 312 -21.45 -13.64 2.66
C GLY A 312 -21.80 -12.20 2.31
N GLU A 313 -22.25 -11.39 3.27
CA GLU A 313 -22.47 -9.95 3.06
C GLU A 313 -21.15 -9.24 2.69
N PHE A 314 -20.02 -9.69 3.26
CA PHE A 314 -18.67 -9.20 2.94
C PHE A 314 -17.97 -9.99 1.83
N LYS A 315 -18.70 -10.79 1.03
CA LYS A 315 -18.09 -11.66 0.02
C LYS A 315 -17.37 -10.87 -1.05
N GLU A 316 -17.90 -9.71 -1.43
CA GLU A 316 -17.27 -8.79 -2.39
C GLU A 316 -15.96 -8.20 -1.83
N SER A 317 -15.86 -8.12 -0.50
CA SER A 317 -14.68 -7.66 0.24
C SER A 317 -13.67 -8.77 0.53
N GLY A 318 -13.94 -9.99 0.04
CA GLY A 318 -13.01 -11.13 0.12
C GLY A 318 -13.17 -12.03 1.35
N THR A 319 -14.26 -11.92 2.12
CA THR A 319 -14.54 -12.80 3.26
C THR A 319 -15.98 -13.30 3.29
N THR A 320 -16.19 -14.54 3.75
CA THR A 320 -17.53 -15.13 3.96
C THR A 320 -17.89 -15.23 5.44
N VAL A 321 -17.06 -14.67 6.31
CA VAL A 321 -17.27 -14.69 7.76
C VAL A 321 -18.48 -13.82 8.11
N SER A 322 -19.39 -14.38 8.91
CA SER A 322 -20.48 -13.63 9.54
C SER A 322 -19.94 -12.71 10.63
N THR A 323 -20.43 -11.48 10.68
CA THR A 323 -20.02 -10.43 11.63
C THR A 323 -21.21 -9.97 12.48
N MET A 324 -20.98 -9.05 13.41
CA MET A 324 -22.04 -8.40 14.20
C MET A 324 -21.90 -6.89 14.07
N ALA A 325 -23.01 -6.15 14.05
CA ALA A 325 -23.00 -4.73 14.38
C ALA A 325 -23.33 -4.56 15.88
N VAL A 326 -22.51 -3.81 16.59
CA VAL A 326 -22.71 -3.39 17.98
C VAL A 326 -23.08 -1.91 17.96
N VAL A 327 -24.17 -1.54 18.62
CA VAL A 327 -24.64 -0.16 18.74
C VAL A 327 -24.76 0.20 20.21
N ILE A 328 -24.10 1.28 20.63
CA ILE A 328 -24.11 1.75 22.02
C ILE A 328 -24.54 3.22 22.02
N LYS A 329 -25.48 3.55 22.90
CA LYS A 329 -25.86 4.92 23.24
C LYS A 329 -25.35 5.18 24.64
N LYS A 330 -24.50 6.19 24.79
CA LYS A 330 -23.94 6.61 26.08
C LYS A 330 -24.83 7.66 26.69
#